data_AF-A0A0S8AAU3-F1
#
_entry.id   AF-A0A0S8AAU3-F1
#
_cell.length_a   1.000
_cell.length_b   1.000
_cell.length_c   1.000
_cell.angle_alpha   90.00
_cell.angle_beta   90.00
_cell.angle_gamma   90.00
#
_symmetry.space_group_name_H-M   'P 1'
#
loop_
_entity.id
_entity.type
_entity.pdbx_description
1 polymer ?
#
loop_
_entity_poly.entity_id
_entity_poly.type
_entity_poly.pdbx_seq_one_letter_code
_entity_poly.pdbx_strand_id
1 'polypeptide(L)'
;LHTNQLSHKRIDVVGPAPVTMRALYTTLKTWLGMKHAIFISLPYLPSLFAARVAGFMGNTPLTYETVQMLKKGNTGNVASYIEATGITPRPFEQTIMKTPPLPGDIHYAKHFFLIPLLRITLAVLWIVTGYISAFVYPIELSFSMLAKVGIGQTLAPLALYSAAALDVILGFTLLINYRVRLVALVQIILMVSYSILITIGLPDLWIHPFGPVTKNIPLIVATLLILSVTRK
;
A
#
# COMPACT_ATOMS: atom_id res chain seq x y z
N LEU A 1 -19.58 -11.68 38.65
CA LEU A 1 -19.97 -12.62 37.57
C LEU A 1 -19.90 -14.03 38.14
N HIS A 2 -21.03 -14.72 38.34
CA HIS A 2 -21.04 -16.12 38.76
C HIS A 2 -20.54 -16.98 37.59
N THR A 3 -19.24 -17.25 37.56
CA THR A 3 -18.50 -17.83 36.43
C THR A 3 -18.93 -19.26 36.06
N ASN A 4 -19.53 -20.01 36.98
CA ASN A 4 -19.94 -21.40 36.73
C ASN A 4 -21.16 -21.56 35.81
N GLN A 5 -22.03 -20.55 35.65
CA GLN A 5 -23.22 -20.64 34.78
C GLN A 5 -22.94 -20.28 33.30
N LEU A 6 -21.75 -19.76 33.01
CA LEU A 6 -21.32 -19.37 31.67
C LEU A 6 -20.40 -20.41 31.02
N SER A 7 -19.99 -21.46 31.75
CA SER A 7 -19.15 -22.50 31.15
C SER A 7 -19.90 -23.19 30.01
N HIS A 8 -19.22 -23.38 28.88
CA HIS A 8 -19.72 -24.02 27.67
C HIS A 8 -20.87 -23.32 26.90
N LYS A 9 -21.33 -22.12 27.29
CA LYS A 9 -22.28 -21.32 26.48
C LYS A 9 -21.55 -20.48 25.44
N ARG A 10 -22.05 -20.50 24.19
CA ARG A 10 -21.66 -19.56 23.13
C ARG A 10 -22.63 -18.38 23.14
N ILE A 11 -22.11 -17.17 23.30
CA ILE A 11 -22.90 -15.94 23.38
C ILE A 11 -22.32 -14.96 22.35
N ASP A 12 -23.18 -14.41 21.50
CA ASP A 12 -22.77 -13.41 20.52
C ASP A 12 -22.56 -12.06 21.22
N VAL A 13 -21.36 -11.49 21.07
CA VAL A 13 -21.05 -10.16 21.61
C VAL A 13 -21.40 -9.12 20.55
N VAL A 14 -22.56 -8.47 20.72
CA VAL A 14 -23.13 -7.56 19.73
C VAL A 14 -23.54 -6.21 20.35
N GLY A 15 -23.65 -5.18 19.50
CA GLY A 15 -24.20 -3.89 19.88
C GLY A 15 -25.71 -3.91 20.11
N PRO A 16 -26.29 -2.80 20.59
CA PRO A 16 -27.73 -2.75 20.93
C PRO A 16 -28.65 -2.73 19.70
N ALA A 17 -28.13 -2.40 18.52
CA ALA A 17 -28.89 -2.34 17.28
C ALA A 17 -28.00 -2.70 16.07
N PRO A 18 -28.58 -3.27 15.00
CA PRO A 18 -27.86 -3.51 13.76
C PRO A 18 -27.48 -2.18 13.09
N VAL A 19 -26.25 -2.10 12.58
CA VAL A 19 -25.72 -0.90 11.90
C VAL A 19 -25.36 -1.24 10.46
N THR A 20 -25.85 -0.44 9.51
CA THR A 20 -25.48 -0.62 8.09
C THR A 20 -24.07 -0.09 7.85
N MET A 21 -23.37 -0.65 6.86
CA MET A 21 -22.03 -0.18 6.50
C MET A 21 -22.02 1.31 6.09
N ARG A 22 -23.10 1.78 5.45
CA ARG A 22 -23.30 3.19 5.10
C ARG A 22 -23.40 4.08 6.34
N ALA A 23 -24.20 3.67 7.34
CA ALA A 23 -24.31 4.40 8.60
C ALA A 23 -22.96 4.43 9.34
N LEU A 24 -22.29 3.27 9.46
CA LEU A 24 -20.99 3.16 10.12
C LEU A 24 -19.95 4.13 9.53
N TYR A 25 -19.77 4.12 8.21
CA TYR A 25 -18.81 5.01 7.54
C TYR A 25 -19.21 6.48 7.61
N THR A 26 -20.51 6.79 7.60
CA THR A 26 -20.99 8.16 7.76
C THR A 26 -20.62 8.70 9.13
N THR A 27 -20.91 7.93 10.20
CA THR A 27 -20.54 8.27 11.57
C THR A 27 -19.02 8.42 11.73
N LEU A 28 -18.22 7.51 11.16
CA LEU A 28 -16.76 7.61 11.18
C LEU A 28 -16.24 8.87 10.47
N LYS A 29 -16.78 9.24 9.31
CA LYS A 29 -16.36 10.46 8.61
C LYS A 29 -16.71 11.72 9.39
N THR A 30 -17.91 11.77 9.96
CA THR A 30 -18.33 12.88 10.83
C THR A 30 -17.41 12.99 12.03
N TRP A 31 -17.11 11.87 12.67
CA TRP A 31 -16.20 11.80 13.81
C TRP A 31 -14.79 12.30 13.47
N LEU A 32 -14.25 11.95 12.29
CA LEU A 32 -12.95 12.43 11.80
C LEU A 32 -12.97 13.89 11.32
N GLY A 33 -14.11 14.58 11.34
CA GLY A 33 -14.25 15.93 10.79
C GLY A 33 -14.04 16.01 9.27
N MET A 34 -14.30 14.91 8.54
CA MET A 34 -14.10 14.83 7.09
C MET A 34 -15.37 15.21 6.30
N LYS A 35 -15.20 15.59 5.03
CA LYS A 35 -16.31 15.84 4.10
C LYS A 35 -17.23 14.61 3.98
N HIS A 36 -18.47 14.86 3.60
CA HIS A 36 -19.53 13.85 3.50
C HIS A 36 -19.08 12.61 2.70
N ALA A 37 -19.57 11.44 3.13
CA ALA A 37 -19.27 10.18 2.47
C ALA A 37 -20.01 10.09 1.14
N ILE A 38 -19.26 9.88 0.05
CA ILE A 38 -19.81 9.53 -1.26
C ILE A 38 -19.87 8.01 -1.31
N PHE A 39 -21.04 7.47 -1.59
CA PHE A 39 -21.27 6.04 -1.66
C PHE A 39 -21.63 5.65 -3.09
N ILE A 40 -20.86 4.73 -3.65
CA ILE A 40 -21.12 4.14 -4.97
C ILE A 40 -21.52 2.69 -4.74
N SER A 41 -22.68 2.30 -5.25
CA SER A 41 -23.17 0.92 -5.17
C SER A 41 -22.48 0.09 -6.25
N LEU A 42 -21.76 -0.96 -5.83
CA LEU A 42 -21.10 -1.89 -6.74
C LEU A 42 -21.86 -3.21 -6.79
N PRO A 43 -22.15 -3.77 -7.98
CA PRO A 43 -22.70 -5.11 -8.08
C PRO A 43 -21.72 -6.15 -7.50
N TYR A 44 -22.27 -7.25 -6.97
CA TYR A 44 -21.50 -8.25 -6.22
C TYR A 44 -20.42 -8.95 -7.05
N LEU A 45 -20.68 -9.24 -8.33
CA LEU A 45 -19.70 -9.93 -9.20
C LEU A 45 -18.46 -9.05 -9.50
N PRO A 46 -18.61 -7.79 -9.95
CA PRO A 46 -17.49 -6.86 -10.05
C PRO A 46 -16.71 -6.69 -8.75
N SER A 47 -17.39 -6.64 -7.59
CA SER A 47 -16.68 -6.45 -6.32
C SER A 47 -15.83 -7.68 -5.94
N LEU A 48 -16.30 -8.90 -6.22
CA LEU A 48 -15.48 -10.10 -6.05
C LEU A 48 -14.24 -10.12 -6.96
N PHE A 49 -14.39 -9.73 -8.22
CA PHE A 49 -13.27 -9.66 -9.15
C PHE A 49 -12.25 -8.61 -8.67
N ALA A 50 -12.72 -7.41 -8.35
CA ALA A 50 -11.88 -6.34 -7.83
C ALA A 50 -11.16 -6.76 -6.53
N ALA A 51 -11.85 -7.48 -5.64
CA ALA A 51 -11.27 -7.97 -4.39
C ALA A 51 -10.19 -9.04 -4.60
N ARG A 52 -10.32 -9.87 -5.64
CA ARG A 52 -9.31 -10.88 -5.99
C ARG A 52 -8.04 -10.24 -6.54
N VAL A 53 -8.19 -9.17 -7.32
CA VAL A 53 -7.07 -8.36 -7.82
C VAL A 53 -6.48 -7.52 -6.69
N ALA A 54 -7.28 -6.82 -5.89
CA ALA A 54 -6.78 -6.01 -4.78
C ALA A 54 -6.11 -6.86 -3.68
N GLY A 55 -6.48 -8.13 -3.53
CA GLY A 55 -5.87 -9.05 -2.57
C GLY A 55 -4.38 -9.29 -2.79
N PHE A 56 -3.87 -9.24 -4.05
CA PHE A 56 -2.42 -9.36 -4.30
C PHE A 56 -1.64 -8.15 -3.76
N MET A 57 -2.31 -7.02 -3.54
CA MET A 57 -1.69 -5.76 -3.13
C MET A 57 -1.40 -5.70 -1.62
N GLY A 58 -1.63 -6.79 -0.85
CA GLY A 58 -1.36 -6.85 0.59
C GLY A 58 -2.59 -6.53 1.44
N ASN A 59 -2.42 -5.77 2.54
CA ASN A 59 -3.48 -5.38 3.47
C ASN A 59 -4.47 -4.37 2.85
N THR A 60 -5.17 -4.75 1.79
CA THR A 60 -6.28 -3.98 1.24
C THR A 60 -7.54 -4.26 2.05
N PRO A 61 -8.44 -3.27 2.20
CA PRO A 61 -9.70 -3.46 2.95
C PRO A 61 -10.73 -4.26 2.14
N LEU A 62 -10.39 -4.65 0.91
CA LEU A 62 -11.26 -5.30 -0.05
C LEU A 62 -10.61 -6.62 -0.47
N THR A 63 -10.79 -7.66 0.34
CA THR A 63 -10.42 -9.03 -0.01
C THR A 63 -11.65 -9.84 -0.39
N TYR A 64 -11.42 -10.98 -1.05
CA TYR A 64 -12.49 -11.89 -1.44
C TYR A 64 -13.33 -12.30 -0.23
N GLU A 65 -12.68 -12.61 0.88
CA GLU A 65 -13.28 -12.99 2.16
C GLU A 65 -14.09 -11.83 2.76
N THR A 66 -13.55 -10.60 2.73
CA THR A 66 -14.29 -9.43 3.23
C THR A 66 -15.58 -9.22 2.46
N VAL A 67 -15.56 -9.34 1.12
CA VAL A 67 -16.77 -9.20 0.29
C VAL A 67 -17.80 -10.31 0.59
N GLN A 68 -17.35 -11.54 0.79
CA GLN A 68 -18.25 -12.65 1.18
C GLN A 68 -18.86 -12.43 2.57
N MET A 69 -18.05 -12.01 3.55
CA MET A 69 -18.51 -11.71 4.91
C MET A 69 -19.52 -10.56 4.92
N LEU A 70 -19.27 -9.49 4.14
CA LEU A 70 -20.19 -8.37 4.01
C LEU A 70 -21.54 -8.78 3.44
N LYS A 71 -21.55 -9.71 2.46
CA LYS A 71 -22.80 -10.25 1.90
C LYS A 71 -23.59 -11.08 2.92
N LYS A 72 -22.90 -11.86 3.75
CA LYS A 72 -23.54 -12.68 4.79
C LYS A 72 -24.15 -11.83 5.91
N GLY A 73 -23.57 -10.66 6.17
CA GLY A 73 -23.93 -9.80 7.30
C GLY A 73 -23.33 -10.31 8.61
N ASN A 74 -23.40 -9.47 9.64
CA ASN A 74 -22.88 -9.79 10.98
C ASN A 74 -23.77 -9.16 12.06
N THR A 75 -24.93 -9.77 12.31
CA THR A 75 -25.91 -9.35 13.32
C THR A 75 -26.25 -10.53 14.22
N GLY A 76 -26.53 -10.28 15.50
CA GLY A 76 -26.89 -11.31 16.46
C GLY A 76 -27.88 -10.80 17.51
N ASN A 77 -28.34 -11.70 18.38
CA ASN A 77 -29.31 -11.36 19.42
C ASN A 77 -28.62 -10.76 20.66
N VAL A 78 -28.87 -9.48 20.92
CA VAL A 78 -28.30 -8.77 22.09
C VAL A 78 -28.91 -9.23 23.43
N ALA A 79 -30.13 -9.77 23.43
CA ALA A 79 -30.80 -10.18 24.67
C ALA A 79 -30.02 -11.28 25.41
N SER A 80 -29.48 -12.27 24.66
CA SER A 80 -28.66 -13.34 25.24
C SER A 80 -27.35 -12.83 25.85
N TYR A 81 -26.77 -11.77 25.29
CA TYR A 81 -25.59 -11.10 25.85
C TYR A 81 -25.92 -10.37 27.16
N ILE A 82 -27.02 -9.62 27.19
CA ILE A 82 -27.46 -8.87 28.37
C ILE A 82 -27.83 -9.82 29.51
N GLU A 83 -28.60 -10.87 29.22
CA GLU A 83 -29.02 -11.88 30.20
C GLU A 83 -27.81 -12.58 30.84
N ALA A 84 -26.81 -12.93 30.03
CA ALA A 84 -25.63 -13.65 30.49
C ALA A 84 -24.64 -12.78 31.28
N THR A 85 -24.52 -11.49 30.94
CA THR A 85 -23.46 -10.62 31.48
C THR A 85 -23.98 -9.56 32.46
N GLY A 86 -25.27 -9.22 32.40
CA GLY A 86 -25.86 -8.07 33.07
C GLY A 86 -25.42 -6.71 32.47
N ILE A 87 -24.68 -6.70 31.37
CA ILE A 87 -24.13 -5.49 30.75
C ILE A 87 -25.02 -5.06 29.59
N THR A 88 -25.50 -3.82 29.62
CA THR A 88 -26.24 -3.22 28.50
C THR A 88 -25.27 -2.54 27.53
N PRO A 89 -25.13 -3.02 26.27
CA PRO A 89 -24.27 -2.39 25.27
C PRO A 89 -24.74 -0.97 24.92
N ARG A 90 -23.78 -0.09 24.64
CA ARG A 90 -24.07 1.28 24.17
C ARG A 90 -24.02 1.36 22.64
N PRO A 91 -24.82 2.22 22.01
CA PRO A 91 -24.74 2.46 20.56
C PRO A 91 -23.34 2.94 20.14
N PHE A 92 -22.94 2.54 18.93
CA PHE A 92 -21.63 2.87 18.37
C PHE A 92 -21.44 4.38 18.25
N GLU A 93 -22.45 5.07 17.71
CA GLU A 93 -22.45 6.52 17.46
C GLU A 93 -22.23 7.30 18.76
N GLN A 94 -22.88 6.89 19.84
CA GLN A 94 -22.75 7.54 21.15
C GLN A 94 -21.38 7.29 21.80
N THR A 95 -20.73 6.19 21.44
CA THR A 95 -19.45 5.81 22.04
C THR A 95 -18.32 6.53 21.34
N ILE A 96 -18.29 6.50 20.00
CA ILE A 96 -17.19 7.09 19.23
C ILE A 96 -17.14 8.61 19.37
N MET A 97 -18.30 9.28 19.43
CA MET A 97 -18.38 10.73 19.57
C MET A 97 -17.92 11.27 20.94
N LYS A 98 -17.74 10.41 21.94
CA LYS A 98 -17.23 10.82 23.28
C LYS A 98 -15.72 10.94 23.32
N THR A 99 -15.02 10.27 22.41
CA THR A 99 -13.57 10.28 22.32
C THR A 99 -13.18 11.03 21.07
N PRO A 100 -12.53 12.20 21.13
CA PRO A 100 -12.11 12.91 19.93
C PRO A 100 -11.09 12.09 19.12
N PRO A 101 -11.06 12.23 17.78
CA PRO A 101 -10.06 11.56 16.95
C PRO A 101 -8.66 12.05 17.29
N LEU A 102 -7.70 11.12 17.32
CA LEU A 102 -6.30 11.45 17.44
C LEU A 102 -5.78 11.98 16.08
N PRO A 103 -4.74 12.83 16.07
CA PRO A 103 -4.10 13.26 14.81
C PRO A 103 -3.68 12.08 13.92
N GLY A 104 -3.30 10.95 14.53
CA GLY A 104 -2.97 9.71 13.83
C GLY A 104 -4.14 9.09 13.07
N ASP A 105 -5.37 9.16 13.59
CA ASP A 105 -6.55 8.58 12.94
C ASP A 105 -6.87 9.31 11.63
N ILE A 106 -6.81 10.64 11.67
CA ILE A 106 -7.03 11.51 10.52
C ILE A 106 -5.93 11.30 9.48
N HIS A 107 -4.67 11.25 9.93
CA HIS A 107 -3.54 11.03 9.04
C HIS A 107 -3.63 9.67 8.34
N TYR A 108 -3.92 8.60 9.10
CA TYR A 108 -4.09 7.27 8.56
C TYR A 108 -5.22 7.21 7.53
N ALA A 109 -6.39 7.78 7.85
CA ALA A 109 -7.54 7.82 6.93
C ALA A 109 -7.22 8.52 5.60
N LYS A 110 -6.40 9.59 5.62
CA LYS A 110 -5.99 10.32 4.41
C LYS A 110 -4.96 9.57 3.57
N HIS A 111 -4.01 8.88 4.20
CA HIS A 111 -2.89 8.24 3.50
C HIS A 111 -3.16 6.79 3.11
N PHE A 112 -4.26 6.22 3.60
CA PHE A 112 -4.63 4.82 3.38
C PHE A 112 -4.54 4.38 1.91
N PHE A 113 -5.04 5.20 0.97
CA PHE A 113 -4.99 4.91 -0.47
C PHE A 113 -3.72 5.44 -1.17
N LEU A 114 -3.02 6.40 -0.57
CA LEU A 114 -1.82 7.00 -1.18
C LEU A 114 -0.62 6.06 -1.12
N ILE A 115 -0.45 5.30 -0.03
CA ILE A 115 0.65 4.36 0.12
C ILE A 115 0.62 3.21 -0.92
N PRO A 116 -0.50 2.48 -1.13
CA PRO A 116 -0.55 1.45 -2.16
C PRO A 116 -0.41 2.05 -3.56
N LEU A 117 -0.96 3.24 -3.81
CA LEU A 117 -0.78 3.93 -5.10
C LEU A 117 0.68 4.27 -5.35
N LEU A 118 1.38 4.81 -4.35
CA LEU A 118 2.81 5.12 -4.41
C LEU A 118 3.65 3.87 -4.71
N ARG A 119 3.30 2.74 -4.10
CA ARG A 119 3.98 1.47 -4.37
C ARG A 119 3.78 1.01 -5.81
N ILE A 120 2.55 1.10 -6.33
CA ILE A 120 2.24 0.72 -7.72
C ILE A 120 2.97 1.63 -8.71
N THR A 121 2.96 2.94 -8.50
CA THR A 121 3.63 3.88 -9.41
C THR A 121 5.14 3.69 -9.39
N LEU A 122 5.75 3.44 -8.23
CA LEU A 122 7.17 3.07 -8.15
C LEU A 122 7.45 1.74 -8.85
N ALA A 123 6.65 0.70 -8.62
CA ALA A 123 6.81 -0.58 -9.29
C ALA A 123 6.76 -0.45 -10.82
N VAL A 124 5.78 0.29 -11.34
CA VAL A 124 5.64 0.57 -12.78
C VAL A 124 6.85 1.33 -13.29
N LEU A 125 7.33 2.34 -12.55
CA LEU A 125 8.54 3.09 -12.93
C LEU A 125 9.72 2.16 -13.14
N TRP A 126 10.03 1.28 -12.17
CA TRP A 126 11.15 0.33 -12.26
C TRP A 126 10.99 -0.67 -13.42
N ILE A 127 9.78 -1.21 -13.63
CA ILE A 127 9.52 -2.13 -14.75
C ILE A 127 9.74 -1.41 -16.09
N VAL A 128 9.22 -0.19 -16.22
CA VAL A 128 9.32 0.59 -17.45
C VAL A 128 10.76 1.02 -17.71
N THR A 129 11.53 1.43 -16.71
CA THR A 129 12.95 1.80 -16.90
C THR A 129 13.80 0.61 -17.32
N GLY A 130 13.59 -0.56 -16.71
CA GLY A 130 14.27 -1.79 -17.11
C GLY A 130 13.90 -2.22 -18.53
N TYR A 131 12.61 -2.20 -18.88
CA TYR A 131 12.14 -2.52 -20.22
C TYR A 131 12.71 -1.57 -21.28
N ILE A 132 12.67 -0.25 -21.02
CA ILE A 132 13.22 0.75 -21.93
C ILE A 132 14.73 0.52 -22.12
N SER A 133 15.46 0.27 -21.04
CA SER A 133 16.91 0.07 -21.09
C SER A 133 17.31 -1.18 -21.86
N ALA A 134 16.52 -2.26 -21.77
CA ALA A 134 16.81 -3.52 -22.44
C ALA A 134 16.40 -3.56 -23.92
N PHE A 135 15.28 -2.91 -24.29
CA PHE A 135 14.63 -3.16 -25.59
C PHE A 135 14.31 -1.91 -26.43
N VAL A 136 14.27 -0.71 -25.84
CA VAL A 136 13.77 0.49 -26.53
C VAL A 136 14.86 1.52 -26.76
N TYR A 137 15.68 1.78 -25.74
CA TYR A 137 16.73 2.79 -25.83
C TYR A 137 17.89 2.29 -26.72
N PRO A 138 18.50 3.15 -27.56
CA PRO A 138 19.58 2.73 -28.44
C PRO A 138 20.77 2.15 -27.65
N ILE A 139 21.11 0.89 -27.92
CA ILE A 139 22.15 0.14 -27.20
C ILE A 139 23.52 0.84 -27.31
N GLU A 140 23.84 1.40 -28.48
CA GLU A 140 25.10 2.13 -28.70
C GLU A 140 25.23 3.36 -27.80
N LEU A 141 24.12 4.07 -27.55
CA LEU A 141 24.11 5.19 -26.61
C LEU A 141 24.28 4.69 -25.18
N SER A 142 23.61 3.60 -24.78
CA SER A 142 23.82 2.97 -23.48
C SER A 142 25.28 2.56 -23.26
N PHE A 143 25.91 1.93 -24.24
CA PHE A 143 27.32 1.53 -24.17
C PHE A 143 28.25 2.73 -24.09
N SER A 144 27.96 3.80 -24.83
CA SER A 144 28.73 5.05 -24.73
C SER A 144 28.65 5.67 -23.33
N MET A 145 27.49 5.59 -22.66
CA MET A 145 27.32 6.06 -21.28
C MET A 145 28.08 5.16 -20.29
N LEU A 146 28.01 3.84 -20.45
CA LEU A 146 28.74 2.88 -19.61
C LEU A 146 30.26 3.06 -19.75
N ALA A 147 30.75 3.30 -20.96
CA ALA A 147 32.16 3.57 -21.22
C ALA A 147 32.67 4.82 -20.48
N LYS A 148 31.86 5.89 -20.40
CA LYS A 148 32.20 7.11 -19.65
C LYS A 148 32.30 6.89 -18.14
N VAL A 149 31.64 5.84 -17.63
CA VAL A 149 31.71 5.43 -16.21
C VAL A 149 32.79 4.36 -15.98
N GLY A 150 33.61 4.04 -17.01
CA GLY A 150 34.74 3.12 -16.90
C GLY A 150 34.38 1.65 -17.17
N ILE A 151 33.17 1.35 -17.66
CA ILE A 151 32.76 -0.01 -18.03
C ILE A 151 33.17 -0.28 -19.47
N GLY A 152 34.14 -1.17 -19.66
CA GLY A 152 34.65 -1.54 -20.98
C GLY A 152 33.61 -2.24 -21.87
N GLN A 153 33.85 -2.21 -23.19
CA GLN A 153 32.92 -2.75 -24.19
C GLN A 153 32.58 -4.24 -24.00
N THR A 154 33.50 -5.03 -23.44
CA THR A 154 33.29 -6.45 -23.17
C THR A 154 32.28 -6.69 -22.04
N LEU A 155 32.25 -5.82 -21.03
CA LEU A 155 31.35 -5.91 -19.89
C LEU A 155 30.07 -5.10 -20.08
N ALA A 156 30.03 -4.17 -21.05
CA ALA A 156 28.89 -3.28 -21.26
C ALA A 156 27.55 -4.00 -21.51
N PRO A 157 27.47 -5.08 -22.32
CA PRO A 157 26.22 -5.83 -22.48
C PRO A 157 25.77 -6.47 -21.17
N LEU A 158 26.69 -7.11 -20.45
CA LEU A 158 26.39 -7.76 -19.17
C LEU A 158 25.91 -6.74 -18.14
N ALA A 159 26.56 -5.58 -18.04
CA ALA A 159 26.18 -4.50 -17.14
C ALA A 159 24.80 -3.93 -17.49
N LEU A 160 24.53 -3.65 -18.78
CA LEU A 160 23.25 -3.12 -19.23
C LEU A 160 22.09 -4.08 -18.93
N TYR A 161 22.20 -5.33 -19.36
CA TYR A 161 21.12 -6.30 -19.21
C TYR A 161 20.93 -6.77 -17.76
N SER A 162 22.00 -6.84 -16.97
CA SER A 162 21.87 -7.12 -15.53
C SER A 162 21.19 -5.97 -14.78
N ALA A 163 21.55 -4.72 -15.07
CA ALA A 163 20.86 -3.55 -14.49
C ALA A 163 19.38 -3.51 -14.91
N ALA A 164 19.09 -3.71 -16.19
CA ALA A 164 17.71 -3.74 -16.69
C ALA A 164 16.89 -4.89 -16.09
N ALA A 165 17.47 -6.09 -15.95
CA ALA A 165 16.80 -7.23 -15.32
C ALA A 165 16.54 -6.95 -13.82
N LEU A 166 17.51 -6.33 -13.14
CA LEU A 166 17.39 -5.96 -11.74
C LEU A 166 16.23 -4.97 -11.55
N ASP A 167 16.14 -3.94 -12.38
CA ASP A 167 15.04 -2.97 -12.39
C ASP A 167 13.67 -3.67 -12.47
N VAL A 168 13.50 -4.56 -13.45
CA VAL A 168 12.26 -5.31 -13.64
C VAL A 168 11.94 -6.20 -12.43
N ILE A 169 12.94 -6.89 -11.88
CA ILE A 169 12.77 -7.76 -10.70
C ILE A 169 12.34 -6.92 -9.48
N LEU A 170 12.96 -5.77 -9.24
CA LEU A 170 12.57 -4.88 -8.14
C LEU A 170 11.16 -4.35 -8.31
N GLY A 171 10.81 -3.91 -9.53
CA GLY A 171 9.47 -3.44 -9.80
C GLY A 171 8.41 -4.53 -9.63
N PHE A 172 8.67 -5.74 -10.12
CA PHE A 172 7.72 -6.86 -9.99
C PHE A 172 7.58 -7.33 -8.54
N THR A 173 8.69 -7.49 -7.82
CA THR A 173 8.68 -7.89 -6.39
C THR A 173 7.96 -6.85 -5.52
N LEU A 174 8.13 -5.56 -5.81
CA LEU A 174 7.39 -4.48 -5.17
C LEU A 174 5.89 -4.53 -5.49
N LEU A 175 5.52 -4.87 -6.74
CA LEU A 175 4.14 -4.96 -7.18
C LEU A 175 3.36 -6.08 -6.47
N ILE A 176 3.97 -7.26 -6.35
CA ILE A 176 3.36 -8.43 -5.69
C ILE A 176 3.49 -8.40 -4.15
N ASN A 177 3.94 -7.27 -3.58
CA ASN A 177 4.10 -7.09 -2.14
C ASN A 177 5.07 -8.10 -1.49
N TYR A 178 6.06 -8.60 -2.23
CA TYR A 178 7.00 -9.59 -1.73
C TYR A 178 8.22 -8.92 -1.07
N ARG A 179 8.42 -9.18 0.24
CA ARG A 179 9.55 -8.66 1.03
C ARG A 179 9.79 -7.15 0.82
N VAL A 180 8.72 -6.36 0.79
CA VAL A 180 8.73 -4.92 0.44
C VAL A 180 9.82 -4.13 1.17
N ARG A 181 10.07 -4.42 2.45
CA ARG A 181 11.11 -3.75 3.23
C ARG A 181 12.52 -3.94 2.63
N LEU A 182 12.87 -5.17 2.22
CA LEU A 182 14.15 -5.45 1.59
C LEU A 182 14.23 -4.82 0.20
N VAL A 183 13.16 -4.95 -0.60
CA VAL A 183 13.09 -4.36 -1.94
C VAL A 183 13.28 -2.85 -1.89
N ALA A 184 12.60 -2.16 -0.98
CA ALA A 184 12.74 -0.73 -0.76
C ALA A 184 14.17 -0.32 -0.37
N LEU A 185 14.84 -1.10 0.49
CA LEU A 185 16.24 -0.87 0.84
C LEU A 185 17.17 -1.03 -0.37
N VAL A 186 16.98 -2.09 -1.16
CA VAL A 186 17.78 -2.32 -2.37
C VAL A 186 17.56 -1.20 -3.39
N GLN A 187 16.32 -0.74 -3.59
CA GLN A 187 15.99 0.40 -4.44
C GLN A 187 16.74 1.67 -4.02
N ILE A 188 16.74 2.00 -2.72
CA ILE A 188 17.45 3.17 -2.20
C ILE A 188 18.96 3.02 -2.44
N ILE A 189 19.54 1.86 -2.11
CA ILE A 189 20.97 1.60 -2.30
C ILE A 189 21.34 1.79 -3.76
N LEU A 190 20.59 1.21 -4.69
CA LEU A 190 20.85 1.35 -6.12
C LEU A 190 20.75 2.78 -6.60
N MET A 191 19.66 3.49 -6.26
CA MET A 191 19.47 4.90 -6.61
C MET A 191 20.64 5.76 -6.15
N VAL A 192 21.12 5.55 -4.93
CA VAL A 192 22.29 6.25 -4.40
C VAL A 192 23.56 5.84 -5.15
N SER A 193 23.82 4.54 -5.30
CA SER A 193 25.02 4.01 -5.94
C SER A 193 25.18 4.50 -7.38
N TYR A 194 24.16 4.38 -8.24
CA TYR A 194 24.29 4.84 -9.62
C TYR A 194 24.31 6.37 -9.71
N SER A 195 23.66 7.10 -8.80
CA SER A 195 23.72 8.57 -8.79
C SER A 195 25.14 9.08 -8.45
N ILE A 196 25.86 8.39 -7.55
CA ILE A 196 27.28 8.67 -7.28
C ILE A 196 28.13 8.41 -8.54
N LEU A 197 27.93 7.26 -9.19
CA LEU A 197 28.64 6.92 -10.43
C LEU A 197 28.39 7.95 -11.54
N ILE A 198 27.13 8.37 -11.72
CA ILE A 198 26.77 9.41 -12.69
C ILE A 198 27.39 10.76 -12.33
N THR A 199 27.46 11.12 -11.04
CA THR A 199 28.09 12.38 -10.62
C THR A 199 29.56 12.45 -11.01
N ILE A 200 30.26 11.31 -11.01
CA ILE A 200 31.68 11.23 -11.38
C ILE A 200 31.86 11.12 -12.91
N GLY A 201 31.13 10.21 -13.57
CA GLY A 201 31.36 9.89 -14.99
C GLY A 201 30.49 10.67 -15.99
N LEU A 202 29.37 11.22 -15.54
CA LEU A 202 28.34 11.85 -16.39
C LEU A 202 27.69 13.08 -15.69
N PRO A 203 28.48 14.05 -15.18
CA PRO A 203 27.95 15.16 -14.39
C PRO A 203 26.91 16.01 -15.14
N ASP A 204 26.98 16.05 -16.48
CA ASP A 204 26.02 16.76 -17.34
C ASP A 204 24.56 16.29 -17.12
N LEU A 205 24.35 15.06 -16.64
CA LEU A 205 23.02 14.53 -16.34
C LEU A 205 22.34 15.23 -15.15
N TRP A 206 23.06 16.02 -14.35
CA TRP A 206 22.47 16.87 -13.31
C TRP A 206 21.75 18.10 -13.87
N ILE A 207 22.30 18.69 -14.93
CA ILE A 207 21.77 19.91 -15.57
C ILE A 207 20.88 19.61 -16.78
N HIS A 208 20.74 18.33 -17.14
CA HIS A 208 19.91 17.89 -18.24
C HIS A 208 18.44 18.29 -18.01
N PRO A 209 17.72 18.83 -19.02
CA PRO A 209 16.38 19.39 -18.85
C PRO A 209 15.34 18.38 -18.32
N PHE A 210 15.54 17.09 -18.60
CA PHE A 210 14.66 16.03 -18.12
C PHE A 210 14.98 15.53 -16.70
N GLY A 211 16.03 16.06 -16.04
CA GLY A 211 16.39 15.80 -14.65
C GLY A 211 16.55 14.32 -14.27
N PRO A 212 17.30 13.51 -15.02
CA PRO A 212 17.41 12.06 -14.76
C PRO A 212 17.96 11.74 -13.37
N VAL A 213 18.93 12.53 -12.87
CA VAL A 213 19.49 12.33 -11.52
C VAL A 213 18.65 13.01 -10.45
N THR A 214 18.18 14.23 -10.71
CA THR A 214 17.41 15.02 -9.74
C THR A 214 16.08 14.37 -9.37
N LYS A 215 15.46 13.61 -10.28
CA LYS A 215 14.27 12.79 -10.00
C LYS A 215 14.50 11.70 -8.95
N ASN A 216 15.74 11.23 -8.75
CA ASN A 216 16.01 10.18 -7.76
C ASN A 216 15.82 10.69 -6.32
N ILE A 217 15.99 11.99 -6.07
CA ILE A 217 15.82 12.57 -4.73
C ILE A 217 14.38 12.36 -4.20
N PRO A 218 13.32 12.81 -4.90
CA PRO A 218 11.95 12.53 -4.45
C PRO A 218 11.60 11.05 -4.51
N LEU A 219 12.18 10.25 -5.42
CA LEU A 219 11.95 8.80 -5.47
C LEU A 219 12.53 8.07 -4.25
N ILE A 220 13.70 8.49 -3.77
CA ILE A 220 14.29 7.98 -2.52
C ILE A 220 13.38 8.32 -1.34
N VAL A 221 12.90 9.56 -1.24
CA VAL A 221 11.97 9.97 -0.17
C VAL A 221 10.66 9.18 -0.22
N ALA A 222 10.10 8.99 -1.42
CA ALA A 222 8.93 8.14 -1.63
C ALA A 222 9.17 6.69 -1.17
N THR A 223 10.35 6.14 -1.48
CA THR A 223 10.72 4.77 -1.08
C THR A 223 10.92 4.67 0.43
N LEU A 224 11.49 5.70 1.08
CA LEU A 224 11.59 5.80 2.54
C LEU A 224 10.21 5.86 3.21
N LEU A 225 9.24 6.53 2.59
CA LEU A 225 7.85 6.54 3.08
C LEU A 225 7.22 5.13 3.04
N ILE A 226 7.46 4.36 1.98
CA ILE A 226 7.03 2.95 1.93
C ILE A 226 7.70 2.15 3.05
N LEU A 227 9.00 2.37 3.28
CA LEU A 227 9.77 1.69 4.30
C LEU A 227 9.27 1.98 5.73
N SER A 228 8.81 3.20 6.00
CA SER A 228 8.33 3.62 7.33
C SER A 228 6.94 3.06 7.65
N VAL A 229 6.08 2.90 6.65
CA VAL A 229 4.70 2.39 6.83
C VAL A 229 4.66 0.86 6.83
N THR A 230 5.61 0.20 6.17
CA THR A 230 5.68 -1.27 6.14
C THR A 230 6.18 -1.82 7.48
N ARG A 231 5.26 -2.33 8.31
CA ARG A 231 5.57 -3.00 9.59
C ARG A 231 6.35 -4.32 9.36
N LYS A 232 7.15 -4.71 10.37
CA LYS A 232 7.88 -5.99 10.41
C LYS A 232 6.93 -7.19 10.35
#